data_AF-A0A7Y4MSG5-F1
#
_entry.id   AF-A0A7Y4MSG5-F1
#
_cell.length_a   1.000
_cell.length_b   1.000
_cell.length_c   1.000
_cell.angle_alpha   90.00
_cell.angle_beta   90.00
_cell.angle_gamma   90.00
#
_symmetry.space_group_name_H-M   'P 1'
#
loop_
_entity.id
_entity.type
_entity.pdbx_description
1 polymer ?
#
loop_
_entity_poly.entity_id
_entity_poly.type
_entity_poly.pdbx_seq_one_letter_code
_entity_poly.pdbx_strand_id
1 'polypeptide(L)'
;MQDTAPEQDTAPEDRPLAFAPELPEPFTPKGFERVAFRAANECGMGLDVVAVDCSEFPCIAWTQAKDDTVQKFSMSGCGPWEEAFQHRTMVVASGQFKEGGAGARYLAWMPLPVDPEHTRIAMRRARERTDGMKEALGLR
;
A
#
# COMPACT_ATOMS: atom_id res chain seq x y z
N MET A 1 5.27 -17.99 39.78
CA MET A 1 4.03 -17.26 39.46
C MET A 1 4.35 -16.51 38.17
N GLN A 2 3.66 -16.83 37.07
CA GLN A 2 3.91 -16.21 35.77
C GLN A 2 3.23 -14.83 35.76
N ASP A 3 4.02 -13.78 35.56
CA ASP A 3 3.54 -12.43 35.26
C ASP A 3 2.94 -12.41 33.86
N THR A 4 1.61 -12.48 33.77
CA THR A 4 0.87 -12.17 32.54
C THR A 4 0.82 -10.66 32.41
N ALA A 5 1.60 -10.12 31.47
CA ALA A 5 1.51 -8.71 31.08
C ALA A 5 0.07 -8.39 30.65
N PRO A 6 -0.49 -7.21 30.98
CA PRO A 6 -1.84 -6.85 30.59
C PRO A 6 -1.89 -6.71 29.06
N GLU A 7 -2.76 -7.49 28.41
CA GLU A 7 -3.22 -7.20 27.05
C GLU A 7 -3.71 -5.76 27.03
N GLN A 8 -2.96 -4.88 26.38
CA GLN A 8 -3.41 -3.52 26.14
C GLN A 8 -4.62 -3.61 25.22
N ASP A 9 -5.80 -3.39 25.78
CA ASP A 9 -7.06 -3.24 25.05
C ASP A 9 -6.97 -1.91 24.29
N THR A 10 -6.28 -1.92 23.14
CA THR A 10 -6.27 -0.80 22.19
C THR A 10 -7.72 -0.46 21.83
N ALA A 11 -8.07 0.82 21.92
CA ALA A 11 -9.38 1.32 21.58
C ALA A 11 -9.82 0.75 20.20
N PRO A 12 -11.10 0.42 19.98
CA PRO A 12 -11.56 -0.23 18.74
C PRO A 12 -11.12 0.49 17.47
N GLU A 13 -11.03 1.82 17.55
CA GLU A 13 -10.55 2.69 16.51
C GLU A 13 -9.06 2.54 16.19
N ASP A 14 -8.21 2.02 17.08
CA ASP A 14 -6.77 1.80 16.86
C ASP A 14 -6.43 0.38 16.37
N ARG A 15 -7.43 -0.49 16.24
CA ARG A 15 -7.21 -1.89 15.85
C ARG A 15 -7.00 -2.02 14.34
N PRO A 16 -6.20 -3.01 13.89
CA PRO A 16 -6.14 -3.43 12.50
C PRO A 16 -7.53 -3.67 11.91
N LEU A 17 -7.78 -3.17 10.69
CA LEU A 17 -9.01 -3.53 9.97
C LEU A 17 -8.87 -4.94 9.41
N ALA A 18 -9.84 -5.80 9.73
CA ALA A 18 -9.91 -7.14 9.16
C ALA A 18 -10.40 -7.10 7.70
N PHE A 19 -10.01 -8.08 6.90
CA PHE A 19 -10.62 -8.34 5.60
C PHE A 19 -12.00 -8.98 5.81
N ALA A 20 -13.06 -8.22 5.58
CA ALA A 20 -14.42 -8.75 5.65
C ALA A 20 -14.64 -9.82 4.55
N PRO A 21 -15.35 -10.93 4.84
CA PRO A 21 -15.55 -12.03 3.89
C PRO A 21 -16.35 -11.62 2.64
N GLU A 22 -17.15 -10.56 2.72
CA GLU A 22 -17.96 -10.00 1.65
C GLU A 22 -17.23 -8.95 0.79
N LEU A 23 -15.94 -8.71 1.02
CA LEU A 23 -15.16 -7.76 0.23
C LEU A 23 -15.18 -8.15 -1.26
N PRO A 24 -15.39 -7.18 -2.18
CA PRO A 24 -15.20 -7.43 -3.60
C PRO A 24 -13.80 -7.94 -3.88
N GLU A 25 -13.67 -8.79 -4.90
CA GLU A 25 -12.43 -9.51 -5.18
C GLU A 25 -11.16 -8.62 -5.21
N PRO A 26 -11.15 -7.42 -5.85
CA PRO A 26 -9.98 -6.54 -5.87
C PRO A 26 -9.49 -6.05 -4.51
N PHE A 27 -10.35 -6.09 -3.48
CA PHE A 27 -10.05 -5.65 -2.12
C PHE A 27 -9.61 -6.80 -1.21
N THR A 28 -9.65 -8.04 -1.71
CA THR A 28 -9.04 -9.20 -1.03
C THR A 28 -7.52 -9.20 -1.21
N PRO A 29 -6.74 -9.85 -0.34
CA PRO A 29 -5.28 -9.90 -0.50
C PRO A 29 -4.83 -10.42 -1.87
N LYS A 30 -5.39 -11.55 -2.32
CA LYS A 30 -5.05 -12.15 -3.61
C LYS A 30 -5.49 -11.30 -4.80
N GLY A 31 -6.68 -10.69 -4.72
CA GLY A 31 -7.18 -9.84 -5.79
C GLY A 31 -6.40 -8.54 -5.91
N PHE A 32 -6.05 -7.92 -4.78
CA PHE A 32 -5.20 -6.74 -4.76
C PHE A 32 -3.83 -7.01 -5.38
N GLU A 33 -3.18 -8.10 -4.97
CA GLU A 33 -1.89 -8.52 -5.52
C GLU A 33 -1.96 -8.68 -7.05
N ARG A 34 -2.98 -9.39 -7.55
CA ARG A 34 -3.22 -9.57 -8.99
C ARG A 34 -3.41 -8.24 -9.71
N VAL A 35 -4.21 -7.33 -9.16
CA VAL A 35 -4.43 -6.00 -9.76
C VAL A 35 -3.15 -5.17 -9.76
N ALA A 36 -2.37 -5.18 -8.67
CA ALA A 36 -1.13 -4.43 -8.56
C ALA A 36 -0.09 -4.87 -9.59
N PHE A 37 0.14 -6.19 -9.73
CA PHE A 37 1.06 -6.70 -10.74
C PHE A 37 0.55 -6.49 -12.17
N ARG A 38 -0.76 -6.66 -12.40
CA ARG A 38 -1.37 -6.38 -13.70
C ARG A 38 -1.19 -4.91 -14.09
N ALA A 39 -1.46 -3.98 -13.17
CA ALA A 39 -1.30 -2.54 -13.38
C ALA A 39 0.16 -2.16 -13.69
N ALA A 40 1.13 -2.70 -12.96
CA ALA A 40 2.55 -2.45 -13.21
C ALA A 40 2.99 -2.93 -14.61
N ASN A 41 2.46 -4.06 -15.08
CA ASN A 41 2.80 -4.64 -16.38
C ASN A 41 2.06 -3.96 -17.55
N GLU A 42 0.76 -3.71 -17.42
CA GLU A 42 -0.08 -3.25 -18.53
C GLU A 42 -0.06 -1.73 -18.72
N CYS A 43 0.14 -0.94 -17.66
CA CYS A 43 -0.02 0.52 -17.74
C CYS A 43 1.24 1.26 -18.17
N GLY A 44 2.37 0.56 -18.38
CA GLY A 44 3.59 1.16 -18.94
C GLY A 44 4.17 2.33 -18.13
N MET A 45 3.85 2.44 -16.83
CA MET A 45 4.21 3.58 -15.97
C MET A 45 5.69 3.60 -15.56
N GLY A 46 6.48 2.63 -16.03
CA GLY A 46 7.86 2.45 -15.60
C GLY A 46 7.97 2.12 -14.12
N LEU A 47 6.99 1.42 -13.55
CA LEU A 47 6.97 1.00 -12.15
C LEU A 47 7.02 -0.52 -12.05
N ASP A 48 7.76 -1.03 -11.07
CA ASP A 48 7.70 -2.43 -10.65
C ASP A 48 7.12 -2.52 -9.24
N VAL A 49 6.28 -3.52 -8.98
CA VAL A 49 5.83 -3.83 -7.61
C VAL A 49 6.96 -4.59 -6.92
N VAL A 50 7.47 -4.03 -5.82
CA VAL A 50 8.60 -4.60 -5.05
C VAL A 50 8.17 -5.23 -3.74
N ALA A 51 7.02 -4.81 -3.19
CA ALA A 51 6.42 -5.44 -2.04
C ALA A 51 4.90 -5.19 -2.01
N VAL A 52 4.17 -6.13 -1.41
CA VAL A 52 2.75 -5.97 -1.10
C VAL A 52 2.56 -6.29 0.38
N ASP A 53 2.00 -5.35 1.11
CA ASP A 53 1.62 -5.53 2.50
C ASP A 53 0.09 -5.72 2.57
N CYS A 54 -0.34 -6.92 2.94
CA CYS A 54 -1.74 -7.27 3.21
C CYS A 54 -1.92 -7.79 4.64
N SER A 55 -1.10 -7.33 5.60
CA SER A 55 -1.21 -7.69 7.02
C SER A 55 -2.57 -7.29 7.62
N GLU A 56 -3.22 -6.28 7.05
CA GLU A 56 -4.56 -5.80 7.39
C GLU A 56 -5.19 -5.08 6.17
N PHE A 57 -6.49 -4.81 6.25
CA PHE A 57 -7.23 -4.11 5.21
C PHE A 57 -7.06 -2.58 5.30
N PRO A 58 -6.96 -1.86 4.17
CA PRO A 58 -6.63 -2.33 2.83
C PRO A 58 -5.16 -2.73 2.69
N CYS A 59 -4.86 -3.50 1.64
CA CYS A 59 -3.49 -3.78 1.24
C CYS A 59 -2.78 -2.53 0.72
N ILE A 60 -1.44 -2.55 0.78
CA ILE A 60 -0.56 -1.50 0.30
C ILE A 60 0.44 -2.10 -0.70
N ALA A 61 0.53 -1.53 -1.90
CA ALA A 61 1.53 -1.92 -2.90
C ALA A 61 2.68 -0.92 -2.90
N TRP A 62 3.89 -1.40 -2.63
CA TRP A 62 5.11 -0.64 -2.82
C TRP A 62 5.61 -0.83 -4.25
N THR A 63 5.78 0.28 -4.95
CA THR A 63 6.31 0.32 -6.30
C THR A 63 7.62 1.09 -6.36
N GLN A 64 8.52 0.65 -7.24
CA GLN A 64 9.80 1.28 -7.53
C GLN A 64 9.81 1.77 -8.97
N ALA A 65 10.36 2.97 -9.21
CA ALA A 65 10.64 3.44 -10.56
C ALA A 65 11.73 2.59 -11.22
N LYS A 66 11.50 2.14 -12.45
CA LYS A 66 12.49 1.41 -13.27
C LYS A 66 13.72 2.26 -13.57
N ASP A 67 13.53 3.56 -13.74
CA ASP A 67 14.60 4.52 -14.00
C ASP A 67 14.25 5.96 -13.52
N ASP A 68 15.18 6.88 -13.72
CA ASP A 68 15.07 8.30 -13.37
C ASP A 68 14.22 9.11 -14.36
N THR A 69 13.90 8.55 -15.53
CA THR A 69 13.09 9.19 -16.57
C THR A 69 11.60 9.18 -16.24
N VAL A 70 11.16 8.32 -15.31
CA VAL A 70 9.78 8.24 -14.81
C VAL A 70 9.44 9.52 -14.02
N GLN A 71 9.04 10.61 -14.68
CA GLN A 71 8.79 11.88 -13.98
C GLN A 71 7.42 11.94 -13.30
N LYS A 72 6.47 11.10 -13.74
CA LYS A 72 5.11 11.06 -13.21
C LYS A 72 4.79 9.65 -12.72
N PHE A 73 4.47 9.57 -11.44
CA PHE A 73 3.98 8.36 -10.81
C PHE A 73 2.49 8.55 -10.52
N SER A 74 1.64 8.08 -11.42
CA SER A 74 0.20 8.18 -11.22
C SER A 74 -0.43 6.91 -11.72
N MET A 75 -1.25 6.28 -10.88
CA MET A 75 -2.14 5.19 -11.29
C MET A 75 -3.36 5.72 -12.07
N SER A 76 -3.48 7.04 -12.26
CA SER A 76 -4.53 7.62 -13.10
C SER A 76 -4.27 7.32 -14.58
N GLY A 77 -5.31 6.92 -15.30
CA GLY A 77 -5.24 6.41 -16.66
C GLY A 77 -4.78 4.95 -16.76
N CYS A 78 -4.50 4.28 -15.63
CA CYS A 78 -4.19 2.86 -15.61
C CYS A 78 -5.48 2.04 -15.55
N GLY A 79 -6.00 1.62 -16.71
CA GLY A 79 -7.28 0.91 -16.85
C GLY A 79 -7.50 -0.21 -15.82
N PRO A 80 -6.60 -1.21 -15.70
CA PRO A 80 -6.73 -2.28 -14.70
C PRO A 80 -6.89 -1.79 -13.26
N TRP A 81 -6.23 -0.69 -12.91
CA TRP A 81 -6.27 -0.11 -11.57
C TRP A 81 -7.53 0.73 -11.34
N GLU A 82 -7.90 1.55 -12.33
CA GLU A 82 -9.10 2.39 -12.27
C GLU A 82 -10.39 1.56 -12.29
N GLU A 83 -10.43 0.50 -13.10
CA GLU A 83 -11.55 -0.47 -13.13
C GLU A 83 -11.73 -1.14 -11.76
N ALA A 84 -10.63 -1.54 -11.12
CA ALA A 84 -10.65 -2.24 -9.85
C ALA A 84 -11.06 -1.35 -8.66
N PHE A 85 -10.51 -0.13 -8.59
CA PHE A 85 -10.64 0.73 -7.41
C PHE A 85 -11.49 1.99 -7.63
N GLN A 86 -11.98 2.23 -8.85
CA GLN A 86 -12.88 3.32 -9.20
C GLN A 86 -12.32 4.69 -8.78
N HIS A 87 -11.04 4.93 -9.08
CA HIS A 87 -10.27 6.13 -8.71
C HIS A 87 -10.12 6.40 -7.20
N ARG A 88 -10.47 5.43 -6.34
CA ARG A 88 -10.29 5.51 -4.88
C ARG A 88 -8.93 4.97 -4.49
N THR A 89 -7.87 5.70 -4.82
CA THR A 89 -6.50 5.32 -4.46
C THR A 89 -5.72 6.52 -3.98
N MET A 90 -4.87 6.31 -2.98
CA MET A 90 -3.92 7.32 -2.53
C MET A 90 -2.49 6.78 -2.47
N VAL A 91 -1.55 7.71 -2.61
CA VAL A 91 -0.17 7.51 -2.18
C VAL A 91 -0.12 7.70 -0.67
N VAL A 92 0.24 6.65 0.06
CA VAL A 92 0.33 6.67 1.53
C VAL A 92 1.76 6.84 2.03
N ALA A 93 2.75 6.57 1.19
CA ALA A 93 4.15 6.87 1.46
C ALA A 93 4.96 7.04 0.17
N SER A 94 6.10 7.70 0.31
CA SER A 94 7.15 7.78 -0.71
C SER A 94 8.51 7.58 -0.07
N GLY A 95 9.49 7.19 -0.87
CA GLY A 95 10.88 7.04 -0.44
C GLY A 95 11.83 7.25 -1.61
N GLN A 96 13.08 7.62 -1.30
CA GLN A 96 14.15 7.72 -2.28
C GLN A 96 15.42 7.09 -1.71
N PHE A 97 16.07 6.23 -2.48
CA PHE A 97 17.39 5.70 -2.15
C PHE A 97 18.41 6.28 -3.13
N LYS A 98 19.37 7.06 -2.63
CA LYS A 98 20.46 7.64 -3.44
C LYS A 98 21.79 7.12 -2.93
N GLU A 99 22.25 5.98 -3.46
CA GLU A 99 23.62 5.55 -3.24
C GLU A 99 24.35 5.49 -4.59
N GLY A 100 25.44 6.27 -4.72
CA GLY A 100 26.36 6.21 -5.86
C GLY A 100 25.86 6.66 -7.24
N GLY A 101 24.60 7.09 -7.41
CA GLY A 101 24.06 7.46 -8.73
C GLY A 101 22.60 7.93 -8.74
N ALA A 102 21.90 7.73 -9.87
CA ALA A 102 20.49 8.07 -10.06
C ALA A 102 19.62 7.32 -9.04
N GLY A 103 19.01 8.07 -8.12
CA GLY A 103 18.33 7.46 -6.98
C GLY A 103 17.07 6.68 -7.36
N ALA A 104 16.88 5.50 -6.76
CA ALA A 104 15.65 4.74 -6.86
C ALA A 104 14.53 5.47 -6.11
N ARG A 105 13.38 5.64 -6.75
CA ARG A 105 12.20 6.30 -6.17
C ARG A 105 11.12 5.26 -5.92
N TYR A 106 10.49 5.35 -4.76
CA TYR A 106 9.49 4.40 -4.28
C TYR A 106 8.20 5.11 -3.91
N LEU A 107 7.07 4.46 -4.17
CA LEU A 107 5.76 4.90 -3.72
C LEU A 107 4.95 3.74 -3.17
N ALA A 108 4.17 4.02 -2.14
CA ALA A 108 3.22 3.08 -1.55
C ALA A 108 1.80 3.51 -1.93
N TRP A 109 1.08 2.63 -2.63
CA TRP A 109 -0.28 2.86 -3.11
C TRP A 109 -1.28 2.04 -2.30
N MET A 110 -2.38 2.67 -1.90
CA MET A 110 -3.44 2.04 -1.12
C MET A 110 -4.81 2.41 -1.69
N PRO A 111 -5.72 1.44 -1.91
CA PRO A 111 -7.09 1.74 -2.27
C PRO A 111 -7.85 2.21 -1.03
N LEU A 112 -8.73 3.19 -1.18
CA LEU A 112 -9.51 3.71 -0.06
C LEU A 112 -10.74 2.84 0.20
N PRO A 113 -11.02 2.50 1.47
CA PRO A 113 -12.30 1.94 1.86
C PRO A 113 -13.46 2.85 1.43
N VAL A 114 -14.63 2.25 1.21
CA VAL A 114 -15.85 3.03 0.89
C VAL A 114 -16.36 3.75 2.14
N ASP A 115 -16.22 3.11 3.29
CA ASP A 115 -16.62 3.66 4.58
C ASP A 115 -15.63 4.77 5.03
N PRO A 116 -16.10 5.99 5.29
CA PRO A 116 -15.28 7.08 5.79
C PRO A 116 -14.57 6.78 7.11
N GLU A 117 -15.18 5.99 8.00
CA GLU A 117 -14.57 5.61 9.27
C GLU A 117 -13.38 4.68 9.05
N HIS A 118 -13.57 3.63 8.25
CA HIS A 118 -12.48 2.76 7.83
C HIS A 118 -11.38 3.50 7.08
N THR A 119 -11.73 4.52 6.28
CA THR A 119 -10.73 5.35 5.59
C THR A 119 -9.82 6.07 6.59
N ARG A 120 -10.36 6.62 7.68
CA ARG A 120 -9.56 7.29 8.71
C ARG A 120 -8.60 6.30 9.39
N ILE A 121 -9.11 5.14 9.79
CA ILE A 121 -8.31 4.09 10.44
C ILE A 121 -7.21 3.60 9.50
N ALA A 122 -7.57 3.25 8.26
CA ALA A 122 -6.64 2.79 7.22
C ALA A 122 -5.52 3.79 6.97
N MET A 123 -5.83 5.10 6.88
CA MET A 123 -4.82 6.13 6.65
C MET A 123 -3.84 6.30 7.80
N ARG A 124 -4.31 6.20 9.05
CA ARG A 124 -3.41 6.24 10.21
C ARG A 124 -2.51 5.02 10.23
N ARG A 125 -3.09 3.82 10.09
CA ARG A 125 -2.36 2.55 10.13
C ARG A 125 -1.40 2.36 8.95
N ALA A 126 -1.75 2.87 7.77
CA ALA A 126 -0.87 2.86 6.61
C ALA A 126 0.45 3.59 6.86
N ARG A 127 0.47 4.65 7.69
CA ARG A 127 1.71 5.34 8.06
C ARG A 127 2.63 4.42 8.86
N GLU A 128 2.10 3.78 9.91
CA GLU A 128 2.85 2.84 10.75
C GLU A 128 3.42 1.68 9.93
N ARG A 129 2.59 1.10 9.05
CA ARG A 129 2.98 -0.01 8.16
C ARG A 129 4.03 0.39 7.14
N THR A 130 3.87 1.57 6.55
CA THR A 130 4.82 2.05 5.54
C THR A 130 6.16 2.44 6.14
N ASP A 131 6.21 2.94 7.38
CA ASP A 131 7.48 3.24 8.04
C ASP A 131 8.29 1.96 8.32
N GLY A 132 7.65 0.88 8.80
CA GLY A 132 8.32 -0.42 8.94
C GLY A 132 8.84 -0.98 7.61
N MET A 133 8.08 -0.80 6.52
CA MET A 133 8.51 -1.25 5.19
C MET A 133 9.63 -0.40 4.60
N LYS A 134 9.66 0.91 4.86
CA LYS A 134 10.80 1.76 4.46
C LYS A 134 12.10 1.26 5.05
N GLU A 135 12.11 0.89 6.34
CA GLU A 135 13.30 0.32 6.97
C GLU A 135 13.72 -1.00 6.32
N ALA A 136 12.78 -1.89 6.03
CA ALA A 136 13.04 -3.16 5.35
C ALA A 136 13.62 -2.97 3.93
N LEU A 137 13.21 -1.89 3.25
CA LEU A 137 13.70 -1.50 1.92
C LEU A 137 14.97 -0.62 1.97
N GLY A 138 15.50 -0.31 3.16
CA GLY A 138 16.68 0.56 3.32
C GLY A 138 16.44 2.04 3.00
N LEU A 139 15.18 2.47 3.00
CA LEU A 139 14.73 3.83 2.70
C LEU A 139 14.67 4.66 3.99
N ARG A 140 15.82 5.11 4.51
CA ARG A 140 15.88 6.02 5.66
C ARG A 140 16.08 7.47 5.24
#